data_AF-A0A8T2QAI1-F1
#
_entry.id   AF-A0A8T2QAI1-F1
#
_cell.length_a   1.000
_cell.length_b   1.000
_cell.length_c   1.000
_cell.angle_alpha   90.00
_cell.angle_beta   90.00
_cell.angle_gamma   90.00
#
_symmetry.space_group_name_H-M   'P 1'
#
loop_
_entity.id
_entity.type
_entity.pdbx_description
1 polymer ?
#
loop_
_entity_poly.entity_id
_entity_poly.type
_entity_poly.pdbx_seq_one_letter_code
_entity_poly.pdbx_strand_id
1 'polypeptide(L)'
;MVATVRCEEIASEKLRELAESEEWRTLESDSNTAIIPGFGKKLNNMLSQHLNRYDTEVVFFDEAVRTAKRQDLLKKTLEMLYPSYQAMLMHHRNKAFENFKKDLESDSSDDRGFAAKVRHYSQLCFTDFSQGSSDASVQIAGWNDIKVREKLQRDIDTHATALQTEKLAKIAGDYEERLEKALGDPVSSLLESANPDAWLSVKELFVHETSSAAVDLSAVLIGFELKEQEEQKFIINLKRTGRQIIEKKAREEANQALMHMKERFNQVFAYGPDTLPRVWTGKEDIKDITRKGRMQAVKHLSILAVLRLEGNDYDHIDSALNSLVNDAGDYECEGEVAPGMSGSSVLASNTWEGVSASDTLITPVQCRGLWRQFNRETEYTISQAIAAQEASKRNSSWLPPPWAIVAMMFLGFNEFMMLLRNPLYLVVVFVLFLLGRAVWVQLNVEQEFQHGFLAGAISVSAKLLPTIMNFLKRLAEESQQTINNVNRNDVSSMTSGNYTRADSPRQTPVKEMSSFTESLGDAHKDRDERLTYRHAAKIPS
;
A
#
# COMPACT_ATOMS: atom_id res chain seq x y z
N MET A 1 54.92 -24.71 -77.15
CA MET A 1 55.99 -24.10 -76.33
C MET A 1 56.05 -22.59 -76.53
N VAL A 2 56.63 -22.03 -77.61
CA VAL A 2 56.76 -20.57 -77.79
C VAL A 2 55.42 -19.83 -77.68
N ALA A 3 54.39 -20.25 -78.44
CA ALA A 3 53.06 -19.65 -78.36
C ALA A 3 52.44 -19.73 -76.94
N THR A 4 52.73 -20.81 -76.20
CA THR A 4 52.26 -21.03 -74.82
C THR A 4 52.84 -20.00 -73.86
N VAL A 5 54.15 -19.78 -73.92
CA VAL A 5 54.84 -18.76 -73.12
C VAL A 5 54.34 -17.37 -73.52
N ARG A 6 54.26 -17.05 -74.81
CA ARG A 6 53.86 -15.71 -75.25
C ARG A 6 52.39 -15.37 -74.92
N CYS A 7 51.47 -16.32 -75.02
CA CYS A 7 50.08 -16.14 -74.60
C CYS A 7 49.94 -15.97 -73.07
N GLU A 8 50.90 -16.46 -72.28
CA GLU A 8 50.96 -16.33 -70.82
C GLU A 8 51.64 -15.03 -70.36
N GLU A 9 52.68 -14.59 -71.07
CA GLU A 9 53.26 -13.25 -70.93
C GLU A 9 52.20 -12.17 -71.19
N ILE A 10 51.50 -12.24 -72.34
CA ILE A 10 50.44 -11.29 -72.70
C ILE A 10 49.31 -11.33 -71.65
N ALA A 11 48.88 -12.52 -71.21
CA ALA A 11 47.86 -12.63 -70.16
C ALA A 11 48.29 -11.96 -68.85
N SER A 12 49.55 -12.15 -68.45
CA SER A 12 50.09 -11.59 -67.20
C SER A 12 50.29 -10.07 -67.30
N GLU A 13 50.72 -9.58 -68.46
CA GLU A 13 50.84 -8.16 -68.78
C GLU A 13 49.48 -7.47 -68.72
N LYS A 14 48.44 -8.06 -69.34
CA LYS A 14 47.08 -7.55 -69.27
C LYS A 14 46.53 -7.57 -67.84
N LEU A 15 46.66 -8.68 -67.10
CA LEU A 15 46.20 -8.74 -65.71
C LEU A 15 46.80 -7.60 -64.84
N ARG A 16 48.07 -7.22 -65.10
CA ARG A 16 48.71 -6.06 -64.48
C ARG A 16 48.15 -4.73 -64.98
N GLU A 17 47.98 -4.52 -66.29
CA GLU A 17 47.33 -3.30 -66.84
C GLU A 17 45.99 -3.02 -66.17
N LEU A 18 45.20 -4.06 -65.88
CA LEU A 18 43.92 -3.94 -65.18
C LEU A 18 44.11 -3.58 -63.69
N ALA A 19 44.99 -4.29 -62.98
CA ALA A 19 45.28 -4.05 -61.56
C ALA A 19 45.91 -2.68 -61.27
N GLU A 20 46.58 -2.08 -62.26
CA GLU A 20 47.19 -0.75 -62.19
C GLU A 20 46.27 0.36 -62.76
N SER A 21 45.13 0.00 -63.36
CA SER A 21 44.22 0.98 -63.97
C SER A 21 43.48 1.84 -62.93
N GLU A 22 43.41 3.15 -63.18
CA GLU A 22 42.70 4.11 -62.33
C GLU A 22 41.20 3.81 -62.26
N GLU A 23 40.61 3.33 -63.35
CA GLU A 23 39.21 2.87 -63.39
C GLU A 23 38.94 1.69 -62.44
N TRP A 24 39.87 0.73 -62.33
CA TRP A 24 39.74 -0.35 -61.35
C TRP A 24 39.98 0.16 -59.93
N ARG A 25 41.04 0.95 -59.70
CA ARG A 25 41.40 1.42 -58.35
C ARG A 25 40.35 2.32 -57.71
N THR A 26 39.71 3.18 -58.50
CA THR A 26 38.56 3.97 -58.04
C THR A 26 37.37 3.07 -57.71
N LEU A 27 37.01 2.14 -58.61
CA LEU A 27 35.92 1.19 -58.40
C LEU A 27 36.15 0.27 -57.18
N GLU A 28 37.39 -0.19 -56.96
CA GLU A 28 37.86 -0.97 -55.81
C GLU A 28 37.70 -0.16 -54.51
N SER A 29 38.23 1.07 -54.46
CA SER A 29 38.14 1.96 -53.31
C SER A 29 36.68 2.31 -52.94
N ASP A 30 35.90 2.76 -53.93
CA ASP A 30 34.48 3.06 -53.76
C ASP A 30 33.70 1.83 -53.29
N SER A 31 34.02 0.63 -53.81
CA SER A 31 33.27 -0.60 -53.51
C SER A 31 33.32 -0.99 -52.03
N ASN A 32 34.42 -0.64 -51.35
CA ASN A 32 34.60 -0.90 -49.93
C ASN A 32 33.85 0.10 -49.05
N THR A 33 33.42 1.26 -49.58
CA THR A 33 32.84 2.36 -48.78
C THR A 33 31.35 2.57 -48.99
N ALA A 34 30.82 2.43 -50.21
CA ALA A 34 29.43 2.78 -50.52
C ALA A 34 28.82 1.90 -51.64
N ILE A 35 27.49 1.94 -51.79
CA ILE A 35 26.79 1.32 -52.92
C ILE A 35 27.10 2.10 -54.20
N ILE A 36 27.60 1.43 -55.24
CA ILE A 36 27.90 2.04 -56.55
C ILE A 36 26.79 1.70 -57.56
N PRO A 37 25.98 2.68 -58.00
CA PRO A 37 24.98 2.45 -59.04
C PRO A 37 25.62 2.00 -60.35
N GLY A 38 25.06 0.96 -60.96
CA GLY A 38 25.54 0.33 -62.18
C GLY A 38 26.82 -0.50 -62.00
N PHE A 39 27.18 -0.92 -60.79
CA PHE A 39 28.43 -1.66 -60.51
C PHE A 39 28.67 -2.82 -61.49
N GLY A 40 27.68 -3.71 -61.63
CA GLY A 40 27.77 -4.85 -62.54
C GLY A 40 27.94 -4.42 -64.00
N LYS A 41 27.27 -3.35 -64.44
CA LYS A 41 27.43 -2.81 -65.80
C LYS A 41 28.84 -2.25 -66.04
N LYS A 42 29.39 -1.50 -65.07
CA LYS A 42 30.78 -1.00 -65.12
C LYS A 42 31.77 -2.17 -65.21
N LEU A 43 31.63 -3.16 -64.32
CA LEU A 43 32.53 -4.31 -64.24
C LEU A 43 32.46 -5.22 -65.46
N ASN A 44 31.25 -5.51 -65.98
CA ASN A 44 31.09 -6.30 -67.21
C ASN A 44 31.68 -5.57 -68.43
N ASN A 45 31.56 -4.24 -68.52
CA ASN A 45 32.17 -3.45 -69.61
C ASN A 45 33.71 -3.50 -69.52
N MET A 46 34.27 -3.20 -68.35
CA MET A 46 35.70 -3.27 -68.07
C MET A 46 36.28 -4.66 -68.41
N LEU A 47 35.63 -5.73 -67.94
CA LEU A 47 36.03 -7.12 -68.21
C LEU A 47 35.88 -7.51 -69.69
N SER A 48 34.85 -7.01 -70.38
CA SER A 48 34.67 -7.23 -71.83
C SER A 48 35.77 -6.56 -72.65
N GLN A 49 36.09 -5.30 -72.35
CA GLN A 49 37.20 -4.58 -72.98
C GLN A 49 38.54 -5.27 -72.69
N HIS A 50 38.72 -5.74 -71.45
CA HIS A 50 39.94 -6.42 -71.01
C HIS A 50 40.21 -7.69 -71.82
N LEU A 51 39.20 -8.56 -71.92
CA LEU A 51 39.28 -9.80 -72.71
C LEU A 51 39.45 -9.51 -74.21
N ASN A 52 38.78 -8.50 -74.75
CA ASN A 52 38.91 -8.13 -76.16
C ASN A 52 40.33 -7.63 -76.53
N ARG A 53 41.00 -6.90 -75.63
CA ARG A 53 42.42 -6.53 -75.81
C ARG A 53 43.32 -7.77 -75.88
N TYR A 54 43.11 -8.73 -74.98
CA TYR A 54 43.82 -10.02 -75.02
C TYR A 54 43.57 -10.76 -76.33
N ASP A 55 42.29 -10.96 -76.69
CA ASP A 55 41.87 -11.70 -77.90
C ASP A 55 42.43 -11.09 -79.19
N THR A 56 42.57 -9.77 -79.25
CA THR A 56 43.18 -9.05 -80.38
C THR A 56 44.68 -9.34 -80.49
N GLU A 57 45.42 -9.29 -79.38
CA GLU A 57 46.88 -9.50 -79.38
C GLU A 57 47.27 -10.98 -79.59
N VAL A 58 46.44 -11.94 -79.17
CA VAL A 58 46.73 -13.38 -79.33
C VAL A 58 46.14 -14.00 -80.60
N VAL A 59 45.52 -13.21 -81.48
CA VAL A 59 44.75 -13.72 -82.63
C VAL A 59 45.57 -14.60 -83.59
N PHE A 60 46.89 -14.39 -83.66
CA PHE A 60 47.83 -15.13 -84.52
C PHE A 60 48.38 -16.44 -83.91
N PHE A 61 48.06 -16.77 -82.66
CA PHE A 61 48.53 -18.00 -82.00
C PHE A 61 47.51 -19.15 -82.14
N ASP A 62 48.00 -20.36 -81.82
CA ASP A 62 47.20 -21.60 -81.78
C ASP A 62 45.92 -21.44 -80.95
N GLU A 63 44.81 -21.98 -81.48
CA GLU A 63 43.49 -21.79 -80.90
C GLU A 63 43.31 -22.49 -79.55
N ALA A 64 43.84 -23.70 -79.37
CA ALA A 64 43.75 -24.40 -78.09
C ALA A 64 44.59 -23.67 -77.02
N VAL A 65 45.79 -23.22 -77.38
CA VAL A 65 46.68 -22.47 -76.48
C VAL A 65 46.08 -21.12 -76.08
N ARG A 66 45.58 -20.32 -77.02
CA ARG A 66 45.01 -19.00 -76.72
C ARG A 66 43.73 -19.12 -75.88
N THR A 67 42.85 -20.07 -76.19
CA THR A 67 41.61 -20.27 -75.42
C THR A 67 41.87 -20.77 -74.00
N ALA A 68 42.84 -21.67 -73.80
CA ALA A 68 43.24 -22.09 -72.47
C ALA A 68 43.82 -20.91 -71.65
N LYS A 69 44.73 -20.12 -72.23
CA LYS A 69 45.33 -18.96 -71.52
C LYS A 69 44.35 -17.80 -71.31
N ARG A 70 43.33 -17.65 -72.16
CA ARG A 70 42.18 -16.77 -71.92
C ARG A 70 41.36 -17.19 -70.70
N GLN A 71 41.18 -18.49 -70.47
CA GLN A 71 40.49 -19.01 -69.28
C GLN A 71 41.32 -18.82 -68.00
N ASP A 72 42.64 -19.05 -68.06
CA ASP A 72 43.58 -18.74 -66.96
C ASP A 72 43.52 -17.23 -66.60
N LEU A 73 43.53 -16.34 -67.60
CA LEU A 73 43.40 -14.88 -67.42
C LEU A 73 42.06 -14.52 -66.78
N LEU A 74 40.96 -15.02 -67.33
CA LEU A 74 39.62 -14.74 -66.80
C LEU A 74 39.51 -15.19 -65.34
N LYS A 75 40.00 -16.40 -65.00
CA LYS A 75 39.98 -16.90 -63.62
C LYS A 75 40.73 -15.97 -62.67
N LYS A 76 41.99 -15.64 -62.96
CA LYS A 76 42.82 -14.74 -62.13
C LYS A 76 42.19 -13.35 -61.99
N THR A 77 41.56 -12.86 -63.05
CA THR A 77 40.82 -11.59 -63.04
C THR A 77 39.62 -11.68 -62.11
N LEU A 78 38.78 -12.71 -62.24
CA LEU A 78 37.62 -12.89 -61.35
C LEU A 78 38.03 -13.06 -59.88
N GLU A 79 39.12 -13.77 -59.59
CA GLU A 79 39.67 -13.88 -58.23
C GLU A 79 40.07 -12.52 -57.64
N MET A 80 40.56 -11.59 -58.45
CA MET A 80 40.87 -10.20 -58.06
C MET A 80 39.62 -9.33 -57.87
N LEU A 81 38.62 -9.46 -58.75
CA LEU A 81 37.42 -8.61 -58.73
C LEU A 81 36.36 -9.04 -57.68
N TYR A 82 36.42 -10.29 -57.20
CA TYR A 82 35.43 -10.90 -56.32
C TYR A 82 35.22 -10.18 -54.96
N PRO A 83 36.25 -9.68 -54.25
CA PRO A 83 36.07 -8.97 -52.98
C PRO A 83 35.16 -7.73 -53.11
N SER A 84 35.31 -6.93 -54.17
CA SER A 84 34.47 -5.76 -54.44
C SER A 84 33.01 -6.14 -54.73
N TYR A 85 32.77 -7.26 -55.42
CA TYR A 85 31.42 -7.81 -55.60
C TYR A 85 30.81 -8.27 -54.27
N GLN A 86 31.59 -8.93 -53.41
CA GLN A 86 31.11 -9.28 -52.05
C GLN A 86 30.80 -8.03 -51.22
N ALA A 87 31.59 -6.96 -51.33
CA ALA A 87 31.33 -5.68 -50.67
C ALA A 87 30.01 -5.04 -51.16
N MET A 88 29.73 -5.04 -52.48
CA MET A 88 28.43 -4.60 -53.02
C MET A 88 27.26 -5.39 -52.43
N LEU A 89 27.31 -6.73 -52.47
CA LEU A 89 26.23 -7.55 -51.91
C LEU A 89 26.04 -7.32 -50.40
N MET A 90 27.14 -7.10 -49.66
CA MET A 90 27.08 -6.79 -48.23
C MET A 90 26.47 -5.41 -47.95
N HIS A 91 26.83 -4.37 -48.70
CA HIS A 91 26.23 -3.04 -48.58
C HIS A 91 24.74 -3.04 -48.94
N HIS A 92 24.35 -3.74 -50.01
CA HIS A 92 22.94 -3.93 -50.37
C HIS A 92 22.15 -4.72 -49.30
N ARG A 93 22.72 -5.81 -48.77
CA ARG A 93 22.11 -6.57 -47.65
C ARG A 93 21.92 -5.69 -46.43
N ASN A 94 22.96 -4.93 -46.03
CA ASN A 94 22.89 -4.06 -44.86
C ASN A 94 21.82 -2.97 -45.05
N LYS A 95 21.80 -2.28 -46.20
CA LYS A 95 20.77 -1.26 -46.49
C LYS A 95 19.34 -1.83 -46.41
N ALA A 96 19.10 -2.97 -47.07
CA ALA A 96 17.78 -3.61 -47.06
C ALA A 96 17.36 -4.04 -45.64
N PHE A 97 18.31 -4.53 -44.84
CA PHE A 97 18.05 -4.95 -43.46
C PHE A 97 17.79 -3.77 -42.50
N GLU A 98 18.53 -2.66 -42.60
CA GLU A 98 18.24 -1.48 -41.78
C GLU A 98 16.92 -0.79 -42.16
N ASN A 99 16.52 -0.82 -43.45
CA ASN A 99 15.17 -0.46 -43.87
C ASN A 99 14.13 -1.35 -43.17
N PHE A 100 14.29 -2.68 -43.25
CA PHE A 100 13.38 -3.66 -42.64
C PHE A 100 13.16 -3.43 -41.14
N LYS A 101 14.23 -3.20 -40.36
CA LYS A 101 14.11 -2.87 -38.93
C LYS A 101 13.29 -1.61 -38.72
N LYS A 102 13.68 -0.52 -39.37
CA LYS A 102 13.05 0.80 -39.21
C LYS A 102 11.56 0.77 -39.55
N ASP A 103 11.18 0.06 -40.61
CA ASP A 103 9.79 -0.03 -41.04
C ASP A 103 8.95 -0.93 -40.10
N LEU A 104 9.53 -2.02 -39.57
CA LEU A 104 8.89 -2.93 -38.61
C LEU A 104 8.82 -2.38 -37.17
N GLU A 105 9.79 -1.57 -36.78
CA GLU A 105 9.81 -0.81 -35.51
C GLU A 105 8.90 0.42 -35.56
N SER A 106 8.54 0.91 -36.75
CA SER A 106 7.64 2.06 -36.88
C SER A 106 6.22 1.75 -36.42
N ASP A 107 5.65 2.61 -35.56
CA ASP A 107 4.23 2.66 -35.23
C ASP A 107 3.42 3.26 -36.42
N SER A 108 3.62 2.69 -37.60
CA SER A 108 2.84 2.96 -38.79
C SER A 108 1.38 2.59 -38.55
N SER A 109 0.46 3.44 -39.04
CA SER A 109 -1.01 3.28 -38.95
C SER A 109 -1.57 2.14 -39.81
N ASP A 110 -0.74 1.14 -40.08
CA ASP A 110 -1.08 -0.11 -40.71
C ASP A 110 -1.82 -1.00 -39.69
N ASP A 111 -3.05 -1.39 -40.02
CA ASP A 111 -3.97 -2.16 -39.16
C ASP A 111 -3.65 -3.66 -39.13
N ARG A 112 -2.72 -4.12 -39.98
CA ARG A 112 -2.31 -5.53 -40.06
C ARG A 112 -1.67 -6.03 -38.76
N GLY A 113 -2.00 -7.28 -38.40
CA GLY A 113 -1.34 -7.99 -37.30
C GLY A 113 0.17 -8.11 -37.48
N PHE A 114 0.91 -8.21 -36.37
CA PHE A 114 2.37 -8.30 -36.34
C PHE A 114 2.95 -9.35 -37.31
N ALA A 115 2.38 -10.55 -37.38
CA ALA A 115 2.85 -11.60 -38.29
C ALA A 115 2.70 -11.21 -39.78
N ALA A 116 1.61 -10.52 -40.14
CA ALA A 116 1.41 -9.98 -41.48
C ALA A 116 2.35 -8.80 -41.78
N LYS A 117 2.62 -7.91 -40.80
CA LYS A 117 3.63 -6.84 -40.93
C LYS A 117 5.02 -7.41 -41.19
N VAL A 118 5.46 -8.41 -40.41
CA VAL A 118 6.75 -9.10 -40.62
C VAL A 118 6.84 -9.65 -42.04
N ARG A 119 5.85 -10.42 -42.50
CA ARG A 119 5.85 -10.98 -43.87
C ARG A 119 5.94 -9.90 -44.95
N HIS A 120 5.19 -8.81 -44.80
CA HIS A 120 5.18 -7.69 -45.76
C HIS A 120 6.54 -7.00 -45.85
N TYR A 121 7.12 -6.60 -44.71
CA TYR A 121 8.42 -5.92 -44.69
C TYR A 121 9.57 -6.87 -45.08
N SER A 122 9.50 -8.17 -44.76
CA SER A 122 10.44 -9.18 -45.28
C SER A 122 10.38 -9.28 -46.81
N GLN A 123 9.19 -9.29 -47.41
CA GLN A 123 9.04 -9.33 -48.86
C GLN A 123 9.59 -8.06 -49.54
N LEU A 124 9.36 -6.88 -48.95
CA LEU A 124 9.98 -5.63 -49.41
C LEU A 124 11.51 -5.69 -49.30
N CYS A 125 12.05 -6.12 -48.16
CA CYS A 125 13.49 -6.29 -47.94
C CYS A 125 14.15 -7.22 -48.99
N PHE A 126 13.49 -8.34 -49.34
CA PHE A 126 13.98 -9.23 -50.40
C PHE A 126 13.85 -8.68 -51.81
N THR A 127 12.91 -7.76 -52.03
CA THR A 127 12.72 -7.04 -53.30
C THR A 127 13.86 -6.02 -53.47
N ASP A 128 14.07 -5.14 -52.48
CA ASP A 128 15.19 -4.20 -52.39
C ASP A 128 16.55 -4.91 -52.60
N PHE A 129 16.77 -6.02 -51.89
CA PHE A 129 18.00 -6.80 -52.03
C PHE A 129 18.13 -7.42 -53.43
N SER A 130 17.05 -7.95 -54.02
CA SER A 130 17.09 -8.52 -55.38
C SER A 130 17.40 -7.47 -56.45
N GLN A 131 16.89 -6.24 -56.29
CA GLN A 131 17.17 -5.14 -57.20
C GLN A 131 18.64 -4.71 -57.11
N GLY A 132 19.17 -4.58 -55.88
CA GLY A 132 20.58 -4.29 -55.64
C GLY A 132 21.52 -5.37 -56.18
N SER A 133 21.23 -6.64 -55.90
CA SER A 133 22.00 -7.77 -56.43
C SER A 133 21.95 -7.87 -57.96
N SER A 134 20.85 -7.44 -58.59
CA SER A 134 20.72 -7.41 -60.06
C SER A 134 21.60 -6.31 -60.68
N ASP A 135 21.70 -5.15 -60.03
CA ASP A 135 22.57 -4.05 -60.47
C ASP A 135 24.07 -4.36 -60.26
N ALA A 136 24.40 -5.18 -59.24
CA ALA A 136 25.73 -5.71 -58.99
C ALA A 136 26.11 -6.94 -59.86
N SER A 137 25.21 -7.44 -60.71
CA SER A 137 25.37 -8.72 -61.42
C SER A 137 26.48 -8.73 -62.48
N VAL A 138 27.35 -9.75 -62.44
CA VAL A 138 28.51 -9.92 -63.33
C VAL A 138 28.29 -11.14 -64.23
N GLN A 139 27.74 -10.90 -65.42
CA GLN A 139 27.29 -11.95 -66.34
C GLN A 139 28.42 -12.88 -66.78
N ILE A 140 29.62 -12.34 -66.98
CA ILE A 140 30.81 -13.10 -67.39
C ILE A 140 31.32 -14.03 -66.26
N ALA A 141 30.99 -13.72 -65.00
CA ALA A 141 31.49 -14.44 -63.83
C ALA A 141 30.57 -15.55 -63.31
N GLY A 142 29.26 -15.47 -63.58
CA GLY A 142 28.27 -16.44 -63.09
C GLY A 142 28.11 -16.47 -61.56
N TRP A 143 28.55 -15.43 -60.85
CA TRP A 143 28.42 -15.34 -59.40
C TRP A 143 26.96 -15.24 -58.95
N ASN A 144 26.65 -15.80 -57.77
CA ASN A 144 25.31 -15.83 -57.20
C ASN A 144 25.25 -15.16 -55.81
N ASP A 145 24.07 -14.63 -55.48
CA ASP A 145 23.73 -13.96 -54.22
C ASP A 145 23.22 -14.90 -53.13
N ILE A 146 22.97 -16.17 -53.47
CA ILE A 146 22.22 -17.15 -52.65
C ILE A 146 22.70 -17.16 -51.20
N LYS A 147 24.01 -17.27 -50.96
CA LYS A 147 24.59 -17.30 -49.60
C LYS A 147 24.40 -16.01 -48.81
N VAL A 148 24.26 -14.86 -49.49
CA VAL A 148 23.99 -13.56 -48.88
C VAL A 148 22.49 -13.40 -48.60
N ARG A 149 21.63 -13.86 -49.52
CA ARG A 149 20.18 -13.98 -49.34
C ARG A 149 19.80 -14.92 -48.18
N GLU A 150 20.41 -16.08 -48.09
CA GLU A 150 20.28 -17.03 -46.98
C GLU A 150 20.76 -16.45 -45.64
N LYS A 151 21.73 -15.51 -45.67
CA LYS A 151 22.14 -14.79 -44.47
C LYS A 151 21.09 -13.75 -44.09
N LEU A 152 20.65 -12.92 -45.03
CA LEU A 152 19.59 -11.92 -44.85
C LEU A 152 18.30 -12.53 -44.29
N GLN A 153 17.87 -13.68 -44.80
CA GLN A 153 16.73 -14.44 -44.26
C GLN A 153 16.89 -14.75 -42.78
N ARG A 154 18.04 -15.32 -42.37
CA ARG A 154 18.30 -15.64 -40.96
C ARG A 154 18.44 -14.40 -40.09
N ASP A 155 19.00 -13.31 -40.60
CA ASP A 155 19.09 -12.03 -39.89
C ASP A 155 17.67 -11.45 -39.64
N ILE A 156 16.80 -11.49 -40.66
CA ILE A 156 15.37 -11.12 -40.61
C ILE A 156 14.62 -11.98 -39.59
N ASP A 157 14.70 -13.31 -39.70
CA ASP A 157 13.98 -14.23 -38.83
C ASP A 157 14.40 -14.08 -37.36
N THR A 158 15.70 -13.86 -37.12
CA THR A 158 16.25 -13.64 -35.77
C THR A 158 15.71 -12.34 -35.17
N HIS A 159 15.73 -11.23 -35.91
CA HIS A 159 15.25 -9.94 -35.44
C HIS A 159 13.71 -9.91 -35.28
N ALA A 160 12.97 -10.51 -36.21
CA ALA A 160 11.53 -10.66 -36.11
C ALA A 160 11.12 -11.50 -34.88
N THR A 161 11.83 -12.60 -34.61
CA THR A 161 11.60 -13.43 -33.40
C THR A 161 11.91 -12.65 -32.11
N ALA A 162 12.98 -11.84 -32.10
CA ALA A 162 13.32 -11.01 -30.94
C ALA A 162 12.25 -9.93 -30.67
N LEU A 163 11.81 -9.19 -31.70
CA LEU A 163 10.72 -8.22 -31.56
C LEU A 163 9.38 -8.89 -31.22
N GLN A 164 9.16 -10.13 -31.67
CA GLN A 164 7.98 -10.92 -31.28
C GLN A 164 8.00 -11.21 -29.78
N THR A 165 9.11 -11.71 -29.23
CA THR A 165 9.21 -12.01 -27.79
C THR A 165 9.14 -10.75 -26.93
N GLU A 166 9.72 -9.63 -27.38
CA GLU A 166 9.61 -8.33 -26.69
C GLU A 166 8.16 -7.81 -26.66
N LYS A 167 7.49 -7.76 -27.82
CA LYS A 167 6.10 -7.27 -27.90
C LYS A 167 5.14 -8.18 -27.13
N LEU A 168 5.33 -9.50 -27.15
CA LEU A 168 4.54 -10.44 -26.35
C LEU A 168 4.80 -10.33 -24.84
N ALA A 169 6.05 -10.09 -24.42
CA ALA A 169 6.38 -9.86 -23.02
C ALA A 169 5.76 -8.55 -22.50
N LYS A 170 5.76 -7.50 -23.33
CA LYS A 170 5.04 -6.25 -23.01
C LYS A 170 3.53 -6.49 -22.87
N ILE A 171 2.90 -7.15 -23.84
CA ILE A 171 1.46 -7.48 -23.79
C ILE A 171 1.13 -8.28 -22.52
N ALA A 172 1.96 -9.26 -22.15
CA ALA A 172 1.76 -10.00 -20.90
C ALA A 172 1.77 -9.06 -19.67
N GLY A 173 2.75 -8.16 -19.57
CA GLY A 173 2.81 -7.15 -18.50
C GLY A 173 1.61 -6.19 -18.48
N ASP A 174 1.19 -5.67 -19.64
CA ASP A 174 0.03 -4.78 -19.77
C ASP A 174 -1.26 -5.46 -19.25
N TYR A 175 -1.43 -6.77 -19.49
CA TYR A 175 -2.55 -7.56 -18.98
C TYR A 175 -2.43 -7.97 -17.50
N GLU A 176 -1.21 -8.21 -17.00
CA GLU A 176 -0.99 -8.46 -15.57
C GLU A 176 -1.24 -7.18 -14.73
N GLU A 177 -0.87 -6.00 -15.22
CA GLU A 177 -1.21 -4.71 -14.57
C GLU A 177 -2.72 -4.43 -14.60
N ARG A 178 -3.40 -4.78 -15.70
CA ARG A 178 -4.87 -4.69 -15.79
C ARG A 178 -5.56 -5.58 -14.76
N LEU A 179 -5.06 -6.80 -14.51
CA LEU A 179 -5.61 -7.68 -13.48
C LEU A 179 -5.30 -7.22 -12.05
N GLU A 180 -4.11 -6.68 -11.75
CA GLU A 180 -3.81 -6.11 -10.42
C GLU A 180 -4.79 -4.97 -10.09
N LYS A 181 -5.13 -4.13 -11.08
CA LYS A 181 -6.13 -3.05 -10.92
C LYS A 181 -7.57 -3.54 -10.80
N ALA A 182 -7.95 -4.59 -11.54
CA ALA A 182 -9.31 -5.13 -11.54
C ALA A 182 -9.62 -6.00 -10.31
N LEU A 183 -8.61 -6.69 -9.76
CA LEU A 183 -8.76 -7.60 -8.63
C LEU A 183 -8.28 -7.00 -7.30
N GLY A 184 -7.23 -6.17 -7.30
CA GLY A 184 -6.50 -5.78 -6.09
C GLY A 184 -7.36 -5.14 -5.00
N ASP A 185 -7.88 -3.94 -5.25
CA ASP A 185 -8.67 -3.20 -4.27
C ASP A 185 -10.06 -3.83 -4.01
N PRO A 186 -10.80 -4.34 -5.02
CA PRO A 186 -12.07 -5.03 -4.78
C PRO A 186 -11.94 -6.30 -3.92
N VAL A 187 -10.87 -7.09 -4.07
CA VAL A 187 -10.64 -8.27 -3.24
C VAL A 187 -10.33 -7.88 -1.79
N SER A 188 -9.49 -6.87 -1.57
CA SER A 188 -9.28 -6.32 -0.21
C SER A 188 -10.61 -5.87 0.42
N SER A 189 -11.42 -5.08 -0.28
CA SER A 189 -12.70 -4.58 0.27
C SER A 189 -13.72 -5.70 0.54
N LEU A 190 -13.79 -6.73 -0.32
CA LEU A 190 -14.63 -7.91 -0.10
C LEU A 190 -14.20 -8.70 1.15
N LEU A 191 -12.90 -8.89 1.35
CA LEU A 191 -12.35 -9.61 2.51
C LEU A 191 -12.46 -8.80 3.82
N GLU A 192 -12.19 -7.48 3.77
CA GLU A 192 -12.43 -6.53 4.87
C GLU A 192 -13.89 -6.60 5.34
N SER A 193 -14.85 -6.66 4.40
CA SER A 193 -16.28 -6.79 4.71
C SER A 193 -16.60 -8.04 5.54
N ALA A 194 -15.90 -9.15 5.26
CA ALA A 194 -16.12 -10.48 5.84
C ALA A 194 -17.59 -10.91 5.93
N ASN A 195 -18.36 -10.59 4.89
CA ASN A 195 -19.64 -11.25 4.65
C ASN A 195 -19.42 -12.77 4.49
N PRO A 196 -20.38 -13.64 4.86
CA PRO A 196 -20.26 -15.09 4.66
C PRO A 196 -19.92 -15.45 3.21
N ASP A 197 -20.52 -14.72 2.27
CA ASP A 197 -20.38 -14.92 0.83
C ASP A 197 -19.16 -14.20 0.22
N ALA A 198 -18.28 -13.57 1.03
CA ALA A 198 -17.14 -12.80 0.53
C ALA A 198 -16.23 -13.61 -0.41
N TRP A 199 -15.97 -14.88 -0.08
CA TRP A 199 -15.19 -15.78 -0.94
C TRP A 199 -15.91 -16.19 -2.22
N LEU A 200 -17.25 -16.25 -2.21
CA LEU A 200 -18.05 -16.47 -3.42
C LEU A 200 -17.96 -15.24 -4.33
N SER A 201 -18.13 -14.04 -3.78
CA SER A 201 -17.97 -12.77 -4.51
C SER A 201 -16.56 -12.62 -5.11
N VAL A 202 -15.51 -12.97 -4.37
CA VAL A 202 -14.12 -12.98 -4.87
C VAL A 202 -13.94 -14.00 -6.00
N LYS A 203 -14.57 -15.18 -5.90
CA LYS A 203 -14.53 -16.22 -6.94
C LYS A 203 -15.27 -15.81 -8.22
N GLU A 204 -16.44 -15.19 -8.09
CA GLU A 204 -17.21 -14.68 -9.23
C GLU A 204 -16.45 -13.56 -9.94
N LEU A 205 -15.90 -12.58 -9.20
CA LEU A 205 -15.05 -11.52 -9.73
C LEU A 205 -13.81 -12.10 -10.44
N PHE A 206 -13.11 -13.05 -9.81
CA PHE A 206 -11.94 -13.71 -10.40
C PHE A 206 -12.27 -14.39 -11.74
N VAL A 207 -13.37 -15.15 -11.79
CA VAL A 207 -13.82 -15.84 -13.00
C VAL A 207 -14.25 -14.84 -14.07
N HIS A 208 -14.94 -13.76 -13.72
CA HIS A 208 -15.34 -12.70 -14.64
C HIS A 208 -14.12 -12.00 -15.27
N GLU A 209 -13.26 -11.40 -14.44
CA GLU A 209 -12.12 -10.60 -14.91
C GLU A 209 -11.10 -11.44 -15.68
N THR A 210 -10.75 -12.64 -15.19
CA THR A 210 -9.81 -13.50 -15.92
C THR A 210 -10.39 -14.10 -17.20
N SER A 211 -11.72 -14.24 -17.32
CA SER A 211 -12.34 -14.67 -18.57
C SER A 211 -12.44 -13.52 -19.58
N SER A 212 -12.82 -12.31 -19.15
CA SER A 212 -12.81 -11.13 -20.02
C SER A 212 -11.41 -10.81 -20.51
N ALA A 213 -10.41 -10.80 -19.61
CA ALA A 213 -9.03 -10.55 -19.96
C ALA A 213 -8.45 -11.66 -20.87
N ALA A 214 -8.88 -12.91 -20.73
CA ALA A 214 -8.47 -14.01 -21.62
C ALA A 214 -9.04 -13.86 -23.05
N VAL A 215 -10.29 -13.42 -23.20
CA VAL A 215 -10.90 -13.15 -24.51
C VAL A 215 -10.20 -11.97 -25.20
N ASP A 216 -10.00 -10.87 -24.48
CA ASP A 216 -9.28 -9.70 -25.01
C ASP A 216 -7.83 -10.05 -25.39
N LEU A 217 -7.13 -10.85 -24.56
CA LEU A 217 -5.77 -11.28 -24.83
C LEU A 217 -5.69 -12.19 -26.06
N SER A 218 -6.60 -13.17 -26.20
CA SER A 218 -6.67 -14.03 -27.39
C SER A 218 -6.89 -13.18 -28.67
N ALA A 219 -7.78 -12.18 -28.60
CA ALA A 219 -8.02 -11.28 -29.72
C ALA A 219 -6.76 -10.49 -30.16
N VAL A 220 -5.91 -10.10 -29.22
CA VAL A 220 -4.59 -9.49 -29.51
C VAL A 220 -3.60 -10.52 -30.07
N LEU A 221 -3.56 -11.73 -29.51
CA LEU A 221 -2.62 -12.79 -29.89
C LEU A 221 -2.86 -13.35 -31.31
N ILE A 222 -4.09 -13.28 -31.84
CA ILE A 222 -4.40 -13.57 -33.25
C ILE A 222 -3.46 -12.82 -34.21
N GLY A 223 -3.14 -11.55 -33.90
CA GLY A 223 -2.25 -10.72 -34.74
C GLY A 223 -0.80 -11.23 -34.79
N PHE A 224 -0.40 -12.13 -33.90
CA PHE A 224 0.93 -12.74 -33.85
C PHE A 224 0.99 -14.13 -34.47
N GLU A 225 -0.15 -14.72 -34.86
CA GLU A 225 -0.28 -16.05 -35.48
C GLU A 225 0.51 -17.15 -34.73
N LEU A 226 0.38 -17.15 -33.40
CA LEU A 226 1.02 -18.14 -32.53
C LEU A 226 0.43 -19.54 -32.72
N LYS A 227 1.18 -20.56 -32.27
CA LYS A 227 0.63 -21.91 -32.13
C LYS A 227 -0.38 -21.91 -30.98
N GLU A 228 -1.44 -22.70 -31.10
CA GLU A 228 -2.44 -22.92 -30.04
C GLU A 228 -1.79 -23.29 -28.69
N GLN A 229 -0.74 -24.14 -28.70
CA GLN A 229 0.03 -24.51 -27.50
C GLN A 229 0.85 -23.37 -26.87
N GLU A 230 1.07 -22.28 -27.60
CA GLU A 230 1.79 -21.08 -27.13
C GLU A 230 0.77 -20.05 -26.62
N GLU A 231 -0.34 -19.83 -27.34
CA GLU A 231 -1.49 -19.04 -26.89
C GLU A 231 -2.07 -19.55 -25.56
N GLN A 232 -2.34 -20.86 -25.44
CA GLN A 232 -2.86 -21.44 -24.21
C GLN A 232 -1.92 -21.26 -23.00
N LYS A 233 -0.60 -21.13 -23.21
CA LYS A 233 0.34 -20.80 -22.11
C LYS A 233 0.14 -19.38 -21.62
N PHE A 234 -0.16 -18.41 -22.49
CA PHE A 234 -0.51 -17.05 -22.06
C PHE A 234 -1.81 -17.05 -21.25
N ILE A 235 -2.86 -17.77 -21.68
CA ILE A 235 -4.14 -17.85 -20.95
C ILE A 235 -3.98 -18.55 -19.59
N ILE A 236 -3.19 -19.63 -19.51
CA ILE A 236 -2.86 -20.30 -18.25
C ILE A 236 -2.03 -19.38 -17.35
N ASN A 237 -1.05 -18.65 -17.91
CA ASN A 237 -0.25 -17.68 -17.15
C ASN A 237 -1.09 -16.55 -16.59
N LEU A 238 -2.02 -16.00 -17.38
CA LEU A 238 -2.93 -14.93 -16.97
C LEU A 238 -3.78 -15.35 -15.76
N LYS A 239 -4.36 -16.56 -15.80
CA LYS A 239 -5.13 -17.14 -14.68
C LYS A 239 -4.26 -17.43 -13.46
N ARG A 240 -3.03 -17.91 -13.68
CA ARG A 240 -2.01 -18.14 -12.63
C ARG A 240 -1.64 -16.84 -11.91
N THR A 241 -1.40 -15.75 -12.65
CA THR A 241 -1.10 -14.44 -12.06
C THR A 241 -2.31 -13.87 -11.33
N GLY A 242 -3.53 -13.99 -11.88
CA GLY A 242 -4.77 -13.63 -11.16
C GLY A 242 -4.94 -14.36 -9.82
N ARG A 243 -4.63 -15.66 -9.74
CA ARG A 243 -4.62 -16.42 -8.47
C ARG A 243 -3.58 -15.86 -7.49
N GLN A 244 -2.39 -15.50 -7.96
CA GLN A 244 -1.33 -14.93 -7.12
C GLN A 244 -1.67 -13.54 -6.58
N ILE A 245 -2.38 -12.71 -7.35
CA ILE A 245 -2.90 -11.41 -6.92
C ILE A 245 -3.87 -11.60 -5.76
N ILE A 246 -4.81 -12.54 -5.88
CA ILE A 246 -5.77 -12.86 -4.81
C ILE A 246 -5.07 -13.45 -3.58
N GLU A 247 -4.10 -14.36 -3.77
CA GLU A 247 -3.32 -14.94 -2.66
C GLU A 247 -2.52 -13.86 -1.91
N LYS A 248 -1.88 -12.92 -2.64
CA LYS A 248 -1.20 -11.75 -2.09
C LYS A 248 -2.17 -10.89 -1.27
N LYS A 249 -3.31 -10.49 -1.85
CA LYS A 249 -4.32 -9.67 -1.15
C LYS A 249 -4.92 -10.35 0.07
N ALA A 250 -5.28 -11.63 -0.04
CA ALA A 250 -5.77 -12.40 1.09
C ALA A 250 -4.72 -12.50 2.22
N ARG A 251 -3.43 -12.56 1.89
CA ARG A 251 -2.33 -12.55 2.86
C ARG A 251 -2.08 -11.15 3.45
N GLU A 252 -2.28 -10.07 2.69
CA GLU A 252 -2.29 -8.69 3.18
C GLU A 252 -3.39 -8.48 4.24
N GLU A 253 -4.63 -8.92 3.96
CA GLU A 253 -5.74 -8.85 4.93
C GLU A 253 -5.56 -9.79 6.13
N ALA A 254 -5.08 -11.02 5.92
CA ALA A 254 -4.81 -11.96 7.00
C ALA A 254 -3.79 -11.44 8.02
N ASN A 255 -2.81 -10.63 7.59
CA ASN A 255 -1.89 -9.94 8.50
C ASN A 255 -2.59 -8.85 9.34
N GLN A 256 -3.70 -8.28 8.85
CA GLN A 256 -4.50 -7.28 9.55
C GLN A 256 -5.64 -7.89 10.41
N ALA A 257 -5.81 -9.21 10.41
CA ALA A 257 -6.94 -9.91 11.05
C ALA A 257 -7.22 -9.46 12.50
N LEU A 258 -6.21 -9.15 13.32
CA LEU A 258 -6.40 -8.63 14.69
C LEU A 258 -7.13 -7.27 14.72
N MET A 259 -6.80 -6.36 13.80
CA MET A 259 -7.46 -5.05 13.68
C MET A 259 -8.92 -5.26 13.28
N HIS A 260 -9.16 -6.03 12.23
CA HIS A 260 -10.51 -6.33 11.74
C HIS A 260 -11.36 -7.06 12.79
N MET A 261 -10.80 -8.03 13.53
CA MET A 261 -11.44 -8.68 14.68
C MET A 261 -11.90 -7.67 15.74
N LYS A 262 -11.01 -6.72 16.10
CA LYS A 262 -11.32 -5.66 17.08
C LYS A 262 -12.39 -4.70 16.56
N GLU A 263 -12.38 -4.38 15.27
CA GLU A 263 -13.42 -3.52 14.69
C GLU A 263 -14.78 -4.22 14.68
N ARG A 264 -14.87 -5.47 14.20
CA ARG A 264 -16.13 -6.25 14.21
C ARG A 264 -16.65 -6.48 15.63
N PHE A 265 -15.77 -6.62 16.63
CA PHE A 265 -16.17 -6.59 18.04
C PHE A 265 -16.74 -5.22 18.46
N ASN A 266 -16.04 -4.13 18.18
CA ASN A 266 -16.44 -2.77 18.56
C ASN A 266 -17.76 -2.35 17.88
N GLN A 267 -17.99 -2.72 16.63
CA GLN A 267 -19.24 -2.48 15.91
C GLN A 267 -20.46 -3.09 16.65
N VAL A 268 -20.32 -4.27 17.25
CA VAL A 268 -21.39 -4.92 18.05
C VAL A 268 -21.45 -4.41 19.49
N PHE A 269 -20.28 -4.17 20.10
CA PHE A 269 -20.15 -3.86 21.52
C PHE A 269 -20.45 -2.39 21.82
N ALA A 270 -19.83 -1.46 21.08
CA ALA A 270 -19.88 -0.02 21.35
C ALA A 270 -21.10 0.69 20.74
N TYR A 271 -21.85 0.04 19.86
CA TYR A 271 -23.04 0.61 19.21
C TYR A 271 -24.31 -0.19 19.51
N GLY A 272 -25.46 0.48 19.53
CA GLY A 272 -26.80 -0.09 19.63
C GLY A 272 -27.36 -0.56 18.28
N PRO A 273 -28.58 -1.14 18.26
CA PRO A 273 -29.24 -1.57 17.02
C PRO A 273 -29.46 -0.39 16.05
N ASP A 274 -29.69 0.81 16.57
CA ASP A 274 -29.94 2.04 15.80
C ASP A 274 -28.65 2.73 15.31
N THR A 275 -27.50 2.03 15.32
CA THR A 275 -26.14 2.54 15.03
C THR A 275 -25.62 3.66 15.96
N LEU A 276 -26.41 4.08 16.95
CA LEU A 276 -25.99 5.07 17.97
C LEU A 276 -24.99 4.46 18.98
N PRO A 277 -24.03 5.23 19.51
CA PRO A 277 -23.15 4.78 20.59
C PRO A 277 -23.92 4.28 21.82
N ARG A 278 -23.52 3.12 22.34
CA ARG A 278 -24.19 2.40 23.42
C ARG A 278 -23.91 3.04 24.78
N VAL A 279 -24.96 3.44 25.48
CA VAL A 279 -24.91 3.90 26.88
C VAL A 279 -25.24 2.75 27.81
N TRP A 280 -24.44 2.56 28.86
CA TRP A 280 -24.62 1.49 29.84
C TRP A 280 -25.62 1.90 30.93
N THR A 281 -26.92 1.74 30.67
CA THR A 281 -28.01 2.19 31.57
C THR A 281 -28.36 1.18 32.67
N GLY A 282 -27.85 -0.05 32.59
CA GLY A 282 -28.10 -1.11 33.57
C GLY A 282 -29.08 -2.17 33.12
N LYS A 283 -29.70 -1.99 31.95
CA LYS A 283 -30.67 -2.92 31.33
C LYS A 283 -30.01 -3.88 30.33
N GLU A 284 -28.75 -3.63 29.97
CA GLU A 284 -28.02 -4.35 28.94
C GLU A 284 -27.30 -5.55 29.54
N ASP A 285 -27.43 -6.74 28.95
CA ASP A 285 -26.58 -7.88 29.31
C ASP A 285 -25.21 -7.75 28.62
N ILE A 286 -24.22 -7.29 29.38
CA ILE A 286 -22.84 -7.15 28.92
C ILE A 286 -22.24 -8.50 28.54
N LYS A 287 -22.64 -9.62 29.16
CA LYS A 287 -22.11 -10.96 28.85
C LYS A 287 -22.60 -11.44 27.49
N ASP A 288 -23.89 -11.31 27.21
CA ASP A 288 -24.47 -11.64 25.89
C ASP A 288 -23.93 -10.72 24.77
N ILE A 289 -23.85 -9.41 25.01
CA ILE A 289 -23.26 -8.46 24.04
C ILE A 289 -21.79 -8.80 23.76
N THR A 290 -21.00 -9.11 24.82
CA THR A 290 -19.61 -9.55 24.68
C THR A 290 -19.51 -10.85 23.88
N ARG A 291 -20.38 -11.83 24.15
CA ARG A 291 -20.42 -13.12 23.42
C ARG A 291 -20.77 -12.92 21.95
N LYS A 292 -21.71 -12.03 21.63
CA LYS A 292 -22.09 -11.67 20.26
C LYS A 292 -20.94 -10.97 19.51
N GLY A 293 -20.28 -10.00 20.13
CA GLY A 293 -19.10 -9.35 19.55
C GLY A 293 -17.94 -10.33 19.32
N ARG A 294 -17.66 -11.19 20.31
CA ARG A 294 -16.67 -12.27 20.22
C ARG A 294 -16.95 -13.23 19.05
N MET A 295 -18.21 -13.62 18.86
CA MET A 295 -18.63 -14.49 17.75
C MET A 295 -18.42 -13.84 16.37
N GLN A 296 -18.69 -12.54 16.21
CA GLN A 296 -18.46 -11.86 14.92
C GLN A 296 -16.96 -11.68 14.63
N ALA A 297 -16.14 -11.38 15.66
CA ALA A 297 -14.68 -11.36 15.51
C ALA A 297 -14.12 -12.73 15.08
N VAL A 298 -14.63 -13.81 15.65
CA VAL A 298 -14.22 -15.19 15.30
C VAL A 298 -14.65 -15.59 13.88
N LYS A 299 -15.85 -15.19 13.42
CA LYS A 299 -16.26 -15.38 12.02
C LYS A 299 -15.34 -14.65 11.04
N HIS A 300 -14.98 -13.41 11.34
CA HIS A 300 -14.01 -12.65 10.53
C HIS A 300 -12.65 -13.39 10.45
N LEU A 301 -12.14 -13.87 11.59
CA LEU A 301 -10.90 -14.66 11.64
C LEU A 301 -10.98 -15.94 10.79
N SER A 302 -12.14 -16.62 10.76
CA SER A 302 -12.36 -17.85 9.99
C SER A 302 -12.41 -17.61 8.47
N ILE A 303 -12.92 -16.45 8.05
CA ILE A 303 -12.89 -16.01 6.64
C ILE A 303 -11.45 -15.73 6.20
N LEU A 304 -10.63 -15.11 7.06
CA LEU A 304 -9.21 -14.82 6.78
C LEU A 304 -8.25 -15.99 7.04
N ALA A 305 -8.68 -17.12 7.61
CA ALA A 305 -7.80 -18.24 7.93
C ALA A 305 -7.33 -19.02 6.70
N VAL A 306 -8.19 -19.15 5.67
CA VAL A 306 -7.96 -20.01 4.50
C VAL A 306 -8.55 -19.39 3.22
N LEU A 307 -7.79 -19.48 2.13
CA LEU A 307 -8.14 -19.08 0.76
C LEU A 307 -9.20 -20.03 0.17
N ARG A 308 -10.47 -19.61 0.09
CA ARG A 308 -11.59 -20.48 -0.35
C ARG A 308 -11.91 -20.40 -1.86
N LEU A 309 -10.91 -20.13 -2.71
CA LEU A 309 -11.13 -19.84 -4.14
C LEU A 309 -11.62 -21.04 -4.97
N GLU A 310 -11.08 -22.24 -4.72
CA GLU A 310 -11.29 -23.40 -5.60
C GLU A 310 -12.60 -24.17 -5.31
N GLY A 311 -13.34 -23.82 -4.24
CA GLY A 311 -14.65 -24.40 -3.91
C GLY A 311 -14.60 -25.60 -2.97
N ASN A 312 -13.63 -25.64 -2.07
CA ASN A 312 -13.60 -26.58 -0.95
C ASN A 312 -14.35 -25.99 0.25
N ASP A 313 -15.32 -26.74 0.80
CA ASP A 313 -16.09 -26.33 1.97
C ASP A 313 -15.29 -26.59 3.25
N TYR A 314 -14.74 -25.53 3.84
CA TYR A 314 -13.88 -25.60 5.02
C TYR A 314 -14.63 -25.40 6.36
N ASP A 315 -15.90 -25.80 6.43
CA ASP A 315 -16.80 -25.61 7.60
C ASP A 315 -16.23 -26.15 8.93
N HIS A 316 -15.33 -27.13 8.86
CA HIS A 316 -14.62 -27.63 10.04
C HIS A 316 -13.79 -26.53 10.74
N ILE A 317 -13.21 -25.59 9.98
CA ILE A 317 -12.47 -24.43 10.49
C ILE A 317 -13.40 -23.48 11.24
N ASP A 318 -14.55 -23.17 10.63
CA ASP A 318 -15.61 -22.38 11.26
C ASP A 318 -16.06 -23.03 12.57
N SER A 319 -16.25 -24.36 12.60
CA SER A 319 -16.62 -25.08 13.83
C SER A 319 -15.53 -25.02 14.92
N ALA A 320 -14.26 -25.21 14.54
CA ALA A 320 -13.13 -25.23 15.46
C ALA A 320 -12.83 -23.84 16.05
N LEU A 321 -12.94 -22.78 15.24
CA LEU A 321 -12.76 -21.41 15.72
C LEU A 321 -13.94 -20.95 16.58
N ASN A 322 -15.19 -21.32 16.24
CA ASN A 322 -16.35 -21.00 17.08
C ASN A 322 -16.30 -21.66 18.47
N SER A 323 -15.59 -22.79 18.65
CA SER A 323 -15.45 -23.40 19.98
C SER A 323 -14.71 -22.49 20.97
N LEU A 324 -13.75 -21.68 20.50
CA LEU A 324 -12.99 -20.71 21.31
C LEU A 324 -13.87 -19.68 22.04
N VAL A 325 -15.05 -19.37 21.51
CA VAL A 325 -16.00 -18.41 22.10
C VAL A 325 -16.70 -19.01 23.33
N ASN A 326 -16.87 -20.33 23.35
CA ASN A 326 -17.52 -21.07 24.45
C ASN A 326 -16.49 -21.50 25.52
N ASP A 327 -15.29 -21.88 25.10
CA ASP A 327 -14.15 -22.25 25.96
C ASP A 327 -13.69 -21.06 26.86
N ALA A 328 -13.97 -19.82 26.42
CA ALA A 328 -13.65 -18.58 27.13
C ALA A 328 -14.67 -18.20 28.24
N GLY A 329 -15.41 -19.18 28.79
CA GLY A 329 -16.36 -19.01 29.89
C GLY A 329 -15.76 -19.21 31.27
N ASP A 330 -14.91 -20.22 31.44
CA ASP A 330 -14.51 -20.76 32.75
C ASP A 330 -13.14 -20.25 33.20
N TYR A 331 -13.01 -18.93 33.36
CA TYR A 331 -11.82 -18.28 33.94
C TYR A 331 -11.83 -18.22 35.49
N GLU A 332 -12.57 -19.11 36.15
CA GLU A 332 -12.53 -19.33 37.60
C GLU A 332 -12.53 -20.82 37.95
N CYS A 333 -11.37 -21.50 37.79
CA CYS A 333 -10.89 -22.59 38.66
C CYS A 333 -9.57 -23.19 38.12
N GLU A 334 -8.55 -23.29 38.97
CA GLU A 334 -7.44 -24.23 38.73
C GLU A 334 -7.92 -25.64 39.13
N GLY A 335 -8.15 -26.50 38.13
CA GLY A 335 -8.57 -27.89 38.34
C GLY A 335 -8.25 -28.76 37.13
N GLU A 336 -7.76 -29.98 37.37
CA GLU A 336 -7.39 -30.92 36.30
C GLU A 336 -8.65 -31.42 35.57
N VAL A 337 -8.74 -31.18 34.26
CA VAL A 337 -9.81 -31.73 33.40
C VAL A 337 -9.26 -32.89 32.57
N ALA A 338 -9.94 -34.03 32.62
CA ALA A 338 -9.53 -35.26 31.95
C ALA A 338 -9.51 -35.13 30.40
N PRO A 339 -8.69 -35.94 29.68
CA PRO A 339 -8.46 -35.79 28.25
C PRO A 339 -9.63 -36.29 27.38
N GLY A 340 -10.71 -35.52 27.34
CA GLY A 340 -11.70 -35.56 26.26
C GLY A 340 -11.20 -34.76 25.05
N MET A 341 -11.59 -35.18 23.83
CA MET A 341 -11.14 -34.57 22.57
C MET A 341 -11.74 -33.16 22.37
N SER A 342 -11.09 -32.14 22.93
CA SER A 342 -11.46 -30.73 22.80
C SER A 342 -10.86 -30.07 21.55
N GLY A 343 -11.58 -29.13 20.93
CA GLY A 343 -11.11 -28.32 19.79
C GLY A 343 -9.81 -27.54 20.08
N SER A 344 -9.50 -27.33 21.36
CA SER A 344 -8.21 -26.85 21.88
C SER A 344 -7.00 -27.66 21.35
N SER A 345 -7.20 -28.93 20.95
CA SER A 345 -6.17 -29.79 20.34
C SER A 345 -5.97 -29.53 18.83
N VAL A 346 -7.04 -29.30 18.07
CA VAL A 346 -6.96 -28.97 16.63
C VAL A 346 -6.23 -27.63 16.45
N LEU A 347 -6.53 -26.66 17.32
CA LEU A 347 -5.88 -25.35 17.38
C LEU A 347 -4.48 -25.37 18.03
N ALA A 348 -3.89 -26.55 18.22
CA ALA A 348 -2.47 -26.73 18.53
C ALA A 348 -1.64 -27.21 17.31
N SER A 349 -2.28 -27.46 16.16
CA SER A 349 -1.61 -27.82 14.91
C SER A 349 -1.03 -26.61 14.17
N ASN A 350 0.08 -26.81 13.45
CA ASN A 350 0.64 -25.83 12.52
C ASN A 350 -0.05 -25.85 11.14
N THR A 351 -0.91 -26.83 10.87
CA THR A 351 -1.62 -27.01 9.59
C THR A 351 -3.08 -27.39 9.81
N TRP A 352 -3.99 -26.83 9.01
CA TRP A 352 -5.38 -27.28 8.97
C TRP A 352 -5.50 -28.64 8.29
N GLU A 353 -6.47 -29.45 8.70
CA GLU A 353 -6.70 -30.78 8.13
C GLU A 353 -7.46 -30.66 6.79
N GLY A 354 -6.96 -31.30 5.73
CA GLY A 354 -7.56 -31.21 4.40
C GLY A 354 -7.36 -29.88 3.64
N VAL A 355 -6.58 -28.93 4.18
CA VAL A 355 -6.22 -27.67 3.50
C VAL A 355 -4.81 -27.76 2.93
N SER A 356 -4.56 -27.19 1.75
CA SER A 356 -3.20 -27.13 1.19
C SER A 356 -2.34 -26.07 1.90
N ALA A 357 -1.01 -26.22 1.82
CA ALA A 357 -0.07 -25.24 2.36
C ALA A 357 -0.10 -23.89 1.60
N SER A 358 -0.53 -23.88 0.33
CA SER A 358 -0.72 -22.65 -0.47
C SER A 358 -2.00 -21.91 -0.13
N ASP A 359 -3.03 -22.62 0.36
CA ASP A 359 -4.33 -22.02 0.67
C ASP A 359 -4.47 -21.64 2.15
N THR A 360 -3.54 -22.09 3.00
CA THR A 360 -3.46 -21.68 4.41
C THR A 360 -2.93 -20.25 4.52
N LEU A 361 -3.76 -19.32 5.00
CA LEU A 361 -3.40 -17.92 5.22
C LEU A 361 -2.95 -17.68 6.67
N ILE A 362 -3.67 -18.26 7.63
CA ILE A 362 -3.36 -18.22 9.07
C ILE A 362 -3.43 -19.64 9.62
N THR A 363 -2.34 -20.10 10.26
CA THR A 363 -2.30 -21.45 10.87
C THR A 363 -3.20 -21.56 12.11
N PRO A 364 -3.61 -22.79 12.53
CA PRO A 364 -4.44 -22.97 13.72
C PRO A 364 -3.80 -22.40 15.00
N VAL A 365 -2.50 -22.60 15.18
CA VAL A 365 -1.71 -22.01 16.29
C VAL A 365 -1.68 -20.48 16.23
N GLN A 366 -1.54 -19.86 15.04
CA GLN A 366 -1.61 -18.40 14.90
C GLN A 366 -3.03 -17.88 15.21
N CYS A 367 -4.09 -18.55 14.76
CA CYS A 367 -5.46 -18.19 15.11
C CYS A 367 -5.68 -18.20 16.64
N ARG A 368 -5.14 -19.22 17.32
CA ARG A 368 -5.15 -19.31 18.80
C ARG A 368 -4.26 -18.25 19.47
N GLY A 369 -3.24 -17.75 18.79
CA GLY A 369 -2.43 -16.60 19.22
C GLY A 369 -3.22 -15.29 19.13
N LEU A 370 -3.78 -15.01 17.96
CA LEU A 370 -4.63 -13.85 17.67
C LEU A 370 -5.82 -13.79 18.64
N TRP A 371 -6.50 -14.91 18.90
CA TRP A 371 -7.61 -14.98 19.87
C TRP A 371 -7.20 -14.58 21.29
N ARG A 372 -6.03 -15.03 21.78
CA ARG A 372 -5.52 -14.62 23.10
C ARG A 372 -5.17 -13.13 23.13
N GLN A 373 -4.60 -12.59 22.05
CA GLN A 373 -4.26 -11.16 21.98
C GLN A 373 -5.53 -10.29 21.92
N PHE A 374 -6.46 -10.62 21.04
CA PHE A 374 -7.79 -10.00 20.93
C PHE A 374 -8.53 -9.95 22.27
N ASN A 375 -8.53 -11.06 23.04
CA ASN A 375 -9.17 -11.07 24.35
C ASN A 375 -8.51 -10.10 25.33
N ARG A 376 -7.18 -10.10 25.47
CA ARG A 376 -6.46 -9.15 26.35
C ARG A 376 -6.69 -7.68 25.96
N GLU A 377 -6.78 -7.39 24.67
CA GLU A 377 -7.01 -6.03 24.17
C GLU A 377 -8.46 -5.56 24.30
N THR A 378 -9.44 -6.48 24.35
CA THR A 378 -10.87 -6.15 24.55
C THR A 378 -11.30 -6.21 26.03
N GLU A 379 -10.57 -6.95 26.87
CA GLU A 379 -10.83 -7.14 28.31
C GLU A 379 -10.92 -5.81 29.08
N TYR A 380 -10.05 -4.84 28.78
CA TYR A 380 -10.13 -3.50 29.37
C TYR A 380 -11.43 -2.78 29.01
N THR A 381 -11.84 -2.81 27.74
CA THR A 381 -13.08 -2.18 27.25
C THR A 381 -14.32 -2.84 27.85
N ILE A 382 -14.31 -4.16 28.02
CA ILE A 382 -15.38 -4.92 28.69
C ILE A 382 -15.44 -4.54 30.19
N SER A 383 -14.28 -4.47 30.85
CA SER A 383 -14.18 -4.06 32.26
C SER A 383 -14.67 -2.62 32.48
N GLN A 384 -14.33 -1.71 31.57
CA GLN A 384 -14.80 -0.32 31.59
C GLN A 384 -16.33 -0.23 31.43
N ALA A 385 -16.93 -1.05 30.55
CA ALA A 385 -18.38 -1.13 30.40
C ALA A 385 -19.09 -1.63 31.67
N ILE A 386 -18.53 -2.66 32.34
CA ILE A 386 -19.05 -3.17 33.61
C ILE A 386 -18.98 -2.08 34.69
N ALA A 387 -17.83 -1.42 34.85
CA ALA A 387 -17.65 -0.33 35.81
C ALA A 387 -18.58 0.86 35.53
N ALA A 388 -18.79 1.22 34.25
CA ALA A 388 -19.74 2.25 33.85
C ALA A 388 -21.19 1.86 34.16
N GLN A 389 -21.57 0.60 33.92
CA GLN A 389 -22.90 0.11 34.25
C GLN A 389 -23.14 0.05 35.76
N GLU A 390 -22.14 -0.33 36.56
CA GLU A 390 -22.21 -0.24 38.02
C GLU A 390 -22.33 1.20 38.52
N ALA A 391 -21.52 2.13 37.99
CA ALA A 391 -21.62 3.54 38.34
C ALA A 391 -23.01 4.12 37.99
N SER A 392 -23.57 3.74 36.84
CA SER A 392 -24.92 4.07 36.40
C SER A 392 -25.99 3.54 37.36
N LYS A 393 -25.91 2.25 37.73
CA LYS A 393 -26.79 1.60 38.73
C LYS A 393 -26.70 2.28 40.11
N ARG A 394 -25.50 2.64 40.56
CA ARG A 394 -25.26 3.37 41.83
C ARG A 394 -25.79 4.80 41.79
N ASN A 395 -25.63 5.51 40.66
CA ASN A 395 -26.15 6.87 40.50
C ASN A 395 -27.68 6.90 40.47
N SER A 396 -28.32 5.87 39.88
CA SER A 396 -29.78 5.72 39.89
C SER A 396 -30.39 5.51 41.29
N SER A 397 -29.59 5.23 42.32
CA SER A 397 -30.04 5.15 43.72
C SER A 397 -29.65 6.36 44.57
N TRP A 398 -29.08 7.42 43.97
CA TRP A 398 -28.70 8.65 44.68
C TRP A 398 -29.91 9.54 44.97
N LEU A 399 -30.78 9.07 45.88
CA LEU A 399 -31.72 9.93 46.58
C LEU A 399 -30.93 11.03 47.33
N PRO A 400 -31.42 12.27 47.37
CA PRO A 400 -30.79 13.30 48.19
C PRO A 400 -30.74 12.84 49.66
N PRO A 401 -29.70 13.20 50.44
CA PRO A 401 -29.53 12.72 51.81
C PRO A 401 -30.80 12.93 52.67
N PRO A 402 -31.11 12.05 53.64
CA PRO A 402 -32.35 12.16 54.43
C PRO A 402 -32.56 13.53 55.08
N TRP A 403 -31.49 14.20 55.53
CA TRP A 403 -31.56 15.58 56.05
C TRP A 403 -31.97 16.60 54.98
N ALA A 404 -31.59 16.40 53.71
CA ALA A 404 -31.94 17.27 52.60
C ALA A 404 -33.38 17.04 52.13
N ILE A 405 -33.87 15.79 52.19
CA ILE A 405 -35.30 15.48 51.98
C ILE A 405 -36.16 16.20 53.04
N VAL A 406 -35.76 16.11 54.31
CA VAL A 406 -36.43 16.81 55.42
C VAL A 406 -36.34 18.34 55.25
N ALA A 407 -35.18 18.87 54.87
CA ALA A 407 -35.01 20.30 54.61
C ALA A 407 -35.90 20.81 53.46
N MET A 408 -35.97 20.10 52.33
CA MET A 408 -36.88 20.45 51.23
C MET A 408 -38.35 20.38 51.66
N MET A 409 -38.73 19.40 52.49
CA MET A 409 -40.10 19.24 52.99
C MET A 409 -40.53 20.38 53.92
N PHE A 410 -39.61 20.92 54.74
CA PHE A 410 -39.91 22.02 55.67
C PHE A 410 -39.73 23.42 55.08
N LEU A 411 -38.75 23.65 54.19
CA LEU A 411 -38.50 24.98 53.62
C LEU A 411 -39.28 25.25 52.33
N GLY A 412 -39.57 24.20 51.55
CA GLY A 412 -39.92 24.34 50.13
C GLY A 412 -38.68 24.31 49.24
N PHE A 413 -38.85 23.81 48.00
CA PHE A 413 -37.75 23.61 47.05
C PHE A 413 -37.10 24.92 46.59
N ASN A 414 -37.90 25.97 46.38
CA ASN A 414 -37.44 27.27 45.91
C ASN A 414 -36.57 27.97 46.96
N GLU A 415 -37.01 27.93 48.22
CA GLU A 415 -36.36 28.53 49.39
C GLU A 415 -35.08 27.76 49.75
N PHE A 416 -35.09 26.43 49.65
CA PHE A 416 -33.89 25.59 49.79
C PHE A 416 -32.84 25.89 48.71
N MET A 417 -33.26 26.06 47.45
CA MET A 417 -32.35 26.47 46.38
C MET A 417 -31.84 27.91 46.54
N MET A 418 -32.65 28.82 47.09
CA MET A 418 -32.22 30.18 47.44
C MET A 418 -31.17 30.19 48.56
N LEU A 419 -31.34 29.33 49.57
CA LEU A 419 -30.39 29.14 50.68
C LEU A 419 -29.04 28.58 50.18
N LEU A 420 -29.05 27.57 49.30
CA LEU A 420 -27.82 26.99 48.73
C LEU A 420 -27.12 27.94 47.75
N ARG A 421 -27.87 28.71 46.96
CA ARG A 421 -27.32 29.57 45.89
C ARG A 421 -26.72 30.87 46.42
N ASN A 422 -27.09 31.33 47.62
CA ASN A 422 -26.55 32.54 48.22
C ASN A 422 -25.92 32.24 49.60
N PRO A 423 -24.58 32.14 49.69
CA PRO A 423 -23.88 31.72 50.91
C PRO A 423 -24.06 32.68 52.09
N LEU A 424 -24.48 33.93 51.83
CA LEU A 424 -24.73 34.92 52.88
C LEU A 424 -25.88 34.50 53.80
N TYR A 425 -26.94 33.84 53.28
CA TYR A 425 -28.03 33.32 54.11
C TYR A 425 -27.58 32.17 55.02
N LEU A 426 -26.69 31.29 54.54
CA LEU A 426 -26.10 30.24 55.38
C LEU A 426 -25.30 30.84 56.55
N VAL A 427 -24.52 31.91 56.30
CA VAL A 427 -23.81 32.64 57.36
C VAL A 427 -24.78 33.29 58.34
N VAL A 428 -25.85 33.94 57.87
CA VAL A 428 -26.88 34.56 58.73
C VAL A 428 -27.60 33.52 59.59
N VAL A 429 -28.01 32.38 59.02
CA VAL A 429 -28.63 31.28 59.77
C VAL A 429 -27.67 30.68 60.80
N PHE A 430 -26.38 30.53 60.46
CA PHE A 430 -25.35 30.07 61.39
C PHE A 430 -25.12 31.05 62.55
N VAL A 431 -25.06 32.37 62.28
CA VAL A 431 -24.94 33.40 63.32
C VAL A 431 -26.19 33.44 64.21
N LEU A 432 -27.39 33.35 63.64
CA LEU A 432 -28.65 33.26 64.41
C LEU A 432 -28.70 31.99 65.27
N PHE A 433 -28.20 30.85 64.78
CA PHE A 433 -28.09 29.62 65.56
C PHE A 433 -27.10 29.78 66.73
N LEU A 434 -25.93 30.40 66.52
CA LEU A 434 -24.97 30.67 67.59
C LEU A 434 -25.53 31.64 68.64
N LEU A 435 -26.22 32.70 68.22
CA LEU A 435 -26.89 33.64 69.13
C LEU A 435 -28.02 32.96 69.91
N GLY A 436 -28.86 32.17 69.24
CA GLY A 436 -29.91 31.38 69.87
C GLY A 436 -29.37 30.39 70.89
N ARG A 437 -28.25 29.71 70.57
CA ARG A 437 -27.55 28.82 71.51
C ARG A 437 -26.96 29.58 72.70
N ALA A 438 -26.35 30.75 72.49
CA ALA A 438 -25.80 31.57 73.56
C ALA A 438 -26.90 32.07 74.53
N VAL A 439 -28.04 32.49 73.99
CA VAL A 439 -29.23 32.88 74.77
C VAL A 439 -29.82 31.67 75.51
N TRP A 440 -29.93 30.51 74.87
CA TRP A 440 -30.40 29.27 75.49
C TRP A 440 -29.53 28.83 76.67
N VAL A 441 -28.19 28.91 76.52
CA VAL A 441 -27.24 28.59 77.59
C VAL A 441 -27.32 29.60 78.74
N GLN A 442 -27.46 30.92 78.47
CA GLN A 442 -27.59 31.90 79.54
C GLN A 442 -28.95 31.90 80.26
N LEU A 443 -30.01 31.38 79.63
CA LEU A 443 -31.34 31.26 80.25
C LEU A 443 -31.46 30.07 81.22
N ASN A 444 -30.45 29.19 81.33
CA ASN A 444 -30.50 27.97 82.14
C ASN A 444 -31.83 27.21 82.00
N VAL A 445 -32.31 27.06 80.76
CA VAL A 445 -33.66 26.55 80.43
C VAL A 445 -33.94 25.19 81.10
N GLU A 446 -32.92 24.33 81.15
CA GLU A 446 -32.92 22.99 81.75
C GLU A 446 -33.08 22.98 83.30
N GLN A 447 -32.87 24.13 83.94
CA GLN A 447 -33.06 24.35 85.38
C GLN A 447 -34.43 24.96 85.68
N GLU A 448 -34.92 25.88 84.85
CA GLU A 448 -36.23 26.55 85.08
C GLU A 448 -37.43 25.70 84.71
N PHE A 449 -37.32 24.84 83.68
CA PHE A 449 -38.43 23.95 83.30
C PHE A 449 -38.68 22.79 84.27
N GLN A 450 -37.81 22.58 85.27
CA GLN A 450 -38.03 21.59 86.34
C GLN A 450 -39.23 21.93 87.23
N HIS A 451 -39.68 23.20 87.24
CA HIS A 451 -40.90 23.64 87.94
C HIS A 451 -42.17 23.59 87.09
N GLY A 452 -42.12 22.93 85.93
CA GLY A 452 -43.28 22.68 85.07
C GLY A 452 -43.45 23.70 83.95
N PHE A 453 -44.04 23.24 82.84
CA PHE A 453 -44.03 23.95 81.54
C PHE A 453 -44.55 25.39 81.58
N LEU A 454 -45.67 25.65 82.28
CA LEU A 454 -46.25 26.99 82.39
C LEU A 454 -45.38 27.96 83.22
N ALA A 455 -44.78 27.49 84.32
CA ALA A 455 -43.91 28.31 85.15
C ALA A 455 -42.58 28.63 84.43
N GLY A 456 -41.97 27.62 83.79
CA GLY A 456 -40.77 27.78 82.97
C GLY A 456 -40.98 28.74 81.80
N ALA A 457 -42.07 28.59 81.04
CA ALA A 457 -42.39 29.47 79.91
C ALA A 457 -42.58 30.94 80.33
N ILE A 458 -43.29 31.19 81.45
CA ILE A 458 -43.48 32.55 81.97
C ILE A 458 -42.16 33.15 82.46
N SER A 459 -41.37 32.40 83.24
CA SER A 459 -40.05 32.84 83.73
C SER A 459 -39.11 33.20 82.58
N VAL A 460 -38.98 32.31 81.59
CA VAL A 460 -38.16 32.52 80.40
C VAL A 460 -38.64 33.74 79.60
N SER A 461 -39.95 33.91 79.41
CA SER A 461 -40.49 35.08 78.70
C SER A 461 -40.20 36.41 79.41
N ALA A 462 -40.28 36.44 80.75
CA ALA A 462 -39.97 37.62 81.55
C ALA A 462 -38.47 37.95 81.58
N LYS A 463 -37.61 36.94 81.46
CA LYS A 463 -36.14 37.10 81.41
C LYS A 463 -35.60 37.35 80.01
N LEU A 464 -36.31 36.97 78.96
CA LEU A 464 -35.89 37.12 77.56
C LEU A 464 -35.56 38.58 77.21
N LEU A 465 -36.47 39.51 77.52
CA LEU A 465 -36.30 40.94 77.24
C LEU A 465 -35.10 41.58 77.97
N PRO A 466 -34.95 41.49 79.31
CA PRO A 466 -33.79 42.07 79.99
C PRO A 466 -32.47 41.38 79.61
N THR A 467 -32.45 40.08 79.31
CA THR A 467 -31.23 39.40 78.85
C THR A 467 -30.83 39.86 77.45
N ILE A 468 -31.76 39.99 76.50
CA ILE A 468 -31.49 40.57 75.17
C ILE A 468 -31.02 42.02 75.30
N MET A 469 -31.66 42.83 76.14
CA MET A 469 -31.28 44.23 76.33
C MET A 469 -29.91 44.39 77.00
N ASN A 470 -29.54 43.48 77.91
CA ASN A 470 -28.20 43.40 78.49
C ASN A 470 -27.15 42.96 77.45
N PHE A 471 -27.46 41.99 76.58
CA PHE A 471 -26.57 41.63 75.45
C PHE A 471 -26.35 42.81 74.49
N LEU A 472 -27.42 43.50 74.08
CA LEU A 472 -27.34 44.67 73.20
C LEU A 472 -26.57 45.82 73.84
N LYS A 473 -26.75 46.08 75.14
CA LYS A 473 -25.91 47.03 75.89
C LYS A 473 -24.45 46.61 75.90
N ARG A 474 -24.15 45.35 76.25
CA ARG A 474 -22.77 44.86 76.36
C ARG A 474 -22.03 44.93 75.03
N LEU A 475 -22.69 44.58 73.93
CA LEU A 475 -22.15 44.73 72.57
C LEU A 475 -21.94 46.20 72.17
N ALA A 476 -22.85 47.10 72.55
CA ALA A 476 -22.66 48.54 72.34
C ALA A 476 -21.50 49.10 73.18
N GLU A 477 -21.41 48.74 74.45
CA GLU A 477 -20.37 49.16 75.40
C GLU A 477 -18.98 48.63 74.99
N GLU A 478 -18.87 47.36 74.56
CA GLU A 478 -17.61 46.78 74.04
C GLU A 478 -17.17 47.46 72.72
N SER A 479 -18.12 47.85 71.84
CA SER A 479 -17.80 48.63 70.63
C SER A 479 -17.25 50.02 70.94
N GLN A 480 -17.74 50.67 72.00
CA GLN A 480 -17.25 51.98 72.44
C GLN A 480 -15.93 51.88 73.23
N GLN A 481 -15.68 50.78 73.93
CA GLN A 481 -14.40 50.53 74.60
C GLN A 481 -13.27 50.21 73.61
N THR A 482 -13.54 49.45 72.54
CA THR A 482 -12.54 49.21 71.48
C THR A 482 -12.15 50.47 70.72
N ILE A 483 -13.06 51.41 70.49
CA ILE A 483 -12.74 52.70 69.83
C ILE A 483 -11.87 53.60 70.73
N ASN A 484 -12.01 53.56 72.06
CA ASN A 484 -11.25 54.40 72.98
C ASN A 484 -9.89 53.81 73.41
N ASN A 485 -9.74 52.48 73.45
CA ASN A 485 -8.52 51.84 73.97
C ASN A 485 -7.35 51.73 72.96
N VAL A 486 -7.53 52.09 71.68
CA VAL A 486 -6.44 52.08 70.67
C VAL A 486 -5.37 53.14 70.94
N ASN A 487 -5.65 54.14 71.81
CA ASN A 487 -4.85 55.35 71.93
C ASN A 487 -4.01 55.46 73.23
N ARG A 488 -3.64 54.33 73.86
CA ARG A 488 -2.82 54.32 75.10
C ARG A 488 -2.08 53.00 75.36
N ASN A 489 -0.75 53.04 75.34
CA ASN A 489 0.21 52.04 75.86
C ASN A 489 0.17 50.67 75.15
N ASP A 490 1.22 50.12 74.52
CA ASP A 490 2.66 50.42 74.44
C ASP A 490 3.49 50.30 75.74
N VAL A 491 4.74 49.86 75.59
CA VAL A 491 5.82 49.67 76.62
C VAL A 491 5.71 48.45 77.57
N SER A 492 6.45 47.38 77.22
CA SER A 492 7.26 46.48 78.10
C SER A 492 6.60 45.54 79.15
N SER A 493 7.21 44.43 79.59
CA SER A 493 8.28 43.54 79.03
C SER A 493 8.46 42.26 79.90
N MET A 494 9.11 41.23 79.31
CA MET A 494 9.89 40.06 79.82
C MET A 494 10.28 39.99 81.32
N THR A 495 10.78 38.89 81.92
CA THR A 495 11.65 37.74 81.50
C THR A 495 11.51 36.62 82.58
N SER A 496 12.11 35.41 82.61
CA SER A 496 13.09 34.61 81.82
C SER A 496 12.79 33.10 82.10
N GLY A 497 13.55 32.05 81.76
CA GLY A 497 14.87 31.82 81.16
C GLY A 497 15.12 30.28 81.09
N ASN A 498 16.23 29.69 80.63
CA ASN A 498 17.52 30.17 80.10
C ASN A 498 18.20 29.07 79.22
N TYR A 499 19.16 29.49 78.38
CA TYR A 499 20.30 28.85 77.68
C TYR A 499 20.73 27.37 77.98
N THR A 500 21.50 26.64 77.15
CA THR A 500 22.50 26.94 76.07
C THR A 500 22.32 26.03 74.82
N ARG A 501 22.60 26.41 73.56
CA ARG A 501 23.88 26.73 72.84
C ARG A 501 24.91 25.57 72.84
N ALA A 502 25.63 25.21 71.77
CA ALA A 502 26.00 25.84 70.48
C ALA A 502 26.46 24.75 69.44
N ASP A 503 26.77 24.92 68.13
CA ASP A 503 26.61 25.99 67.11
C ASP A 503 26.74 25.41 65.64
N SER A 504 27.09 26.21 64.62
CA SER A 504 27.13 25.93 63.13
C SER A 504 28.49 25.37 62.57
N PRO A 505 28.76 25.08 61.24
CA PRO A 505 28.03 25.44 59.99
C PRO A 505 28.03 24.48 58.74
N ARG A 506 27.44 24.97 57.63
CA ARG A 506 27.65 24.66 56.17
C ARG A 506 27.08 23.36 55.54
N GLN A 507 26.08 23.50 54.66
CA GLN A 507 26.25 23.56 53.17
C GLN A 507 24.95 24.05 52.46
N THR A 508 25.02 24.32 51.14
CA THR A 508 23.97 24.87 50.25
C THR A 508 24.19 24.26 48.82
N PRO A 509 23.37 24.47 47.75
CA PRO A 509 22.26 25.43 47.58
C PRO A 509 21.00 24.99 46.79
N VAL A 510 19.94 25.80 46.93
CA VAL A 510 18.98 26.33 45.91
C VAL A 510 18.83 25.62 44.55
N LYS A 511 17.57 25.27 44.20
CA LYS A 511 16.94 25.77 42.95
C LYS A 511 15.41 25.83 43.03
N GLU A 512 14.83 26.81 42.33
CA GLU A 512 13.42 27.20 42.40
C GLU A 512 12.59 26.72 41.19
N MET A 513 11.27 26.92 41.29
CA MET A 513 10.27 26.56 40.29
C MET A 513 9.90 27.77 39.40
N SER A 514 9.88 27.57 38.08
CA SER A 514 9.37 28.51 37.06
C SER A 514 8.90 27.65 35.88
N SER A 515 7.60 27.55 35.63
CA SER A 515 6.78 28.48 34.81
C SER A 515 7.10 28.38 33.30
N PHE A 516 6.05 28.28 32.48
CA PHE A 516 6.14 27.88 31.08
C PHE A 516 5.27 28.84 30.25
N THR A 517 5.87 29.51 29.25
CA THR A 517 5.21 30.47 28.36
C THR A 517 5.73 30.31 26.93
N GLU A 518 4.89 30.66 25.96
CA GLU A 518 5.09 30.42 24.53
C GLU A 518 6.22 31.26 23.91
N SER A 519 6.87 30.74 22.86
CA SER A 519 7.41 31.55 21.75
C SER A 519 7.62 30.71 20.48
N LEU A 520 7.46 31.38 19.33
CA LEU A 520 7.65 30.90 17.95
C LEU A 520 9.12 30.59 17.57
N GLY A 521 9.28 29.86 16.45
CA GLY A 521 10.54 29.58 15.72
C GLY A 521 10.69 28.08 15.43
N ASP A 522 10.28 27.49 14.31
CA ASP A 522 10.43 27.80 12.86
C ASP A 522 11.76 27.30 12.24
N ALA A 523 11.72 26.98 10.94
CA ALA A 523 12.63 26.12 10.16
C ALA A 523 12.56 24.61 10.51
N HIS A 524 12.67 23.65 9.57
CA HIS A 524 12.81 23.73 8.10
C HIS A 524 12.12 22.51 7.45
N LYS A 525 11.49 22.65 6.28
CA LYS A 525 10.96 21.51 5.51
C LYS A 525 11.10 21.74 4.00
N ASP A 526 12.04 21.02 3.38
CA ASP A 526 12.15 20.92 1.92
C ASP A 526 11.54 19.62 1.41
N ARG A 527 10.57 19.72 0.48
CA ARG A 527 10.76 19.20 -0.88
C ARG A 527 9.60 19.51 -1.82
N ASP A 528 9.99 20.07 -2.97
CA ASP A 528 9.45 19.87 -4.32
C ASP A 528 8.02 19.32 -4.48
N GLU A 529 7.11 20.19 -4.94
CA GLU A 529 6.06 19.77 -5.88
C GLU A 529 5.87 20.85 -6.96
N ARG A 530 5.91 20.46 -8.23
CA ARG A 530 5.73 21.35 -9.39
C ARG A 530 4.39 21.08 -10.05
N LEU A 531 3.41 21.96 -9.87
CA LEU A 531 2.17 21.94 -10.66
C LEU A 531 2.06 23.20 -11.53
N THR A 532 1.88 22.99 -12.83
CA THR A 532 1.72 24.06 -13.82
C THR A 532 0.27 24.13 -14.27
N TYR A 533 -0.44 25.18 -13.85
CA TYR A 533 -1.79 25.46 -14.36
C TYR A 533 -1.72 26.01 -15.79
N ARG A 534 -2.45 25.41 -16.73
CA ARG A 534 -2.51 25.88 -18.13
C ARG A 534 -3.94 25.87 -18.67
N HIS A 535 -4.37 27.07 -19.10
CA HIS A 535 -5.55 27.39 -19.92
C HIS A 535 -6.89 26.69 -19.66
N ALA A 536 -7.86 27.49 -19.21
CA ALA A 536 -9.25 27.32 -19.64
C ALA A 536 -9.39 27.59 -21.15
N ALA A 537 -10.23 26.81 -21.83
CA ALA A 537 -10.61 27.02 -23.24
C ALA A 537 -12.07 27.47 -23.34
N LYS A 538 -12.37 28.37 -24.30
CA LYS A 538 -13.74 28.83 -24.58
C LYS A 538 -14.47 27.85 -25.49
N ILE A 539 -15.76 27.65 -25.21
CA ILE A 539 -16.76 27.19 -26.18
C ILE A 539 -17.32 28.44 -26.89
N PRO A 540 -17.46 28.43 -28.23
CA PRO A 540 -18.48 29.16 -28.94
C PRO A 540 -19.56 28.23 -29.52
N SER A 541 -20.70 28.84 -29.87
CA SER A 541 -21.86 28.26 -30.57
C SER A 541 -21.52 27.56 -31.89
#